data_AF-A0A539CRI7-F1
#
_entry.id   AF-A0A539CRI7-F1
#
_cell.length_a   1.000
_cell.length_b   1.000
_cell.length_c   1.000
_cell.angle_alpha   90.00
_cell.angle_beta   90.00
_cell.angle_gamma   90.00
#
_symmetry.space_group_name_H-M   'P 1'
#
loop_
_entity.id
_entity.type
_entity.pdbx_description
1 polymer ?
#
loop_
_entity_poly.entity_id
_entity_poly.type
_entity_poly.pdbx_seq_one_letter_code
_entity_poly.pdbx_strand_id
1 'polypeptide(L)'
;MAHDPRNLCSLPADQVGTEAVLAVLKPLWQAIPETASRLPGRIEAVLDFAKARGWRSGENPAAWRGHLALILPKRQRPSRGHHAAMPYRDLPEFVGKLREHRSVSAAAMALEFAILTAARTGEVLGARCAEFDLENKIWTIPAARMKSGREHRVPLSGPAAQIVDSLAAVKTSEFLFPGQRRNTPLSPSALATVLARLKVEGTTVHGFRSAFRDWVGNKTIFPRDVAEQAWPM
;
A
#
# COMPACT_ATOMS: atom_id res chain seq x y z
N MET A 1 2.30 42.46 -3.03
CA MET A 1 2.75 41.08 -3.29
C MET A 1 1.52 40.26 -3.65
N ALA A 2 1.41 39.77 -4.89
CA ALA A 2 0.26 38.96 -5.30
C ALA A 2 0.45 37.52 -4.79
N HIS A 3 -0.48 37.04 -3.96
CA HIS A 3 -0.51 35.65 -3.52
C HIS A 3 -0.80 34.74 -4.73
N ASP A 4 0.01 33.69 -4.93
CA ASP A 4 -0.30 32.66 -5.93
C ASP A 4 -1.62 31.98 -5.51
N PRO A 5 -2.70 32.08 -6.31
CA PRO A 5 -3.99 31.50 -5.96
C PRO A 5 -3.96 29.97 -5.82
N ARG A 6 -2.87 29.32 -6.22
CA ARG A 6 -2.65 27.88 -6.03
C ARG A 6 -2.02 27.53 -4.68
N ASN A 7 -1.60 28.51 -3.88
CA ASN A 7 -0.97 28.30 -2.59
C ASN A 7 -1.90 28.64 -1.41
N LEU A 8 -2.77 27.67 -1.07
CA LEU A 8 -3.67 27.77 0.08
C LEU A 8 -2.93 27.94 1.40
N CYS A 9 -1.71 27.43 1.53
CA CYS A 9 -0.94 27.52 2.77
C CYS A 9 -0.48 28.94 3.11
N SER A 10 -0.52 29.86 2.13
CA SER A 10 -0.19 31.27 2.34
C SER A 10 -1.38 32.12 2.79
N LEU A 11 -2.58 31.55 2.81
CA LEU A 11 -3.80 32.25 3.20
C LEU A 11 -4.19 31.90 4.66
N PRO A 12 -4.62 32.89 5.44
CA PRO A 12 -5.34 32.65 6.69
C PRO A 12 -6.56 31.74 6.46
N ALA A 13 -6.87 30.88 7.44
CA ALA A 13 -7.92 29.86 7.29
C ALA A 13 -9.33 30.45 7.07
N ASP A 14 -9.60 31.65 7.57
CA ASP A 14 -10.82 32.43 7.35
C ASP A 14 -10.91 33.02 5.94
N GLN A 15 -9.77 33.23 5.28
CA GLN A 15 -9.70 33.79 3.92
C GLN A 15 -9.70 32.73 2.81
N VAL A 16 -9.59 31.45 3.17
CA VAL A 16 -9.71 30.36 2.19
C VAL A 16 -11.14 30.30 1.66
N GLY A 17 -11.36 30.74 0.41
CA GLY A 17 -12.67 30.70 -0.24
C GLY A 17 -12.83 29.53 -1.22
N THR A 18 -14.04 29.32 -1.72
CA THR A 18 -14.36 28.30 -2.74
C THR A 18 -13.51 28.46 -3.99
N GLU A 19 -13.33 29.68 -4.48
CA GLU A 19 -12.50 29.93 -5.67
C GLU A 19 -11.02 29.58 -5.47
N ALA A 20 -10.48 29.82 -4.28
CA ALA A 20 -9.11 29.42 -3.96
C ALA A 20 -8.96 27.88 -3.94
N VAL A 21 -9.94 27.18 -3.38
CA VAL A 21 -9.98 25.70 -3.40
C VAL A 21 -10.10 25.19 -4.85
N LEU A 22 -10.98 25.79 -5.66
CA LEU A 22 -11.17 25.41 -7.05
C LEU A 22 -9.94 25.71 -7.92
N ALA A 23 -9.22 26.81 -7.66
CA ALA A 23 -7.98 27.14 -8.36
C ALA A 23 -6.90 26.06 -8.18
N VAL A 24 -6.87 25.41 -7.01
CA VAL A 24 -6.00 24.25 -6.75
C VAL A 24 -6.53 22.96 -7.37
N LEU A 25 -7.85 22.71 -7.26
CA LEU A 25 -8.43 21.44 -7.69
C LEU A 25 -8.58 21.33 -9.21
N LYS A 26 -8.95 22.40 -9.92
CA LYS A 26 -9.23 22.38 -11.37
C LYS A 26 -8.03 21.85 -12.21
N PRO A 27 -6.78 22.30 -12.01
CA PRO A 27 -5.63 21.77 -12.76
C PRO A 27 -5.37 20.28 -12.48
N LEU A 28 -5.60 19.85 -11.23
CA LEU A 28 -5.39 18.47 -10.81
C LEU A 28 -6.51 17.54 -11.27
N TRP A 29 -7.72 18.07 -11.49
CA TRP A 29 -8.93 17.31 -11.78
C TRP A 29 -8.79 16.40 -12.99
N GLN A 30 -8.10 16.89 -14.02
CA GLN A 30 -7.82 16.15 -15.26
C GLN A 30 -6.42 15.50 -15.26
N ALA A 31 -5.42 16.17 -14.69
CA ALA A 31 -4.03 15.72 -14.75
C ALA A 31 -3.73 14.53 -13.82
N ILE A 32 -4.25 14.54 -12.58
CA ILE A 32 -3.96 13.51 -11.57
C ILE A 32 -5.25 13.16 -10.81
N PRO A 33 -6.14 12.36 -11.41
CA PRO A 33 -7.48 12.12 -10.87
C PRO A 33 -7.48 11.57 -9.44
N GLU A 34 -6.51 10.72 -9.09
CA GLU A 34 -6.43 10.14 -7.74
C GLU A 34 -6.10 11.18 -6.67
N THR A 35 -5.14 12.06 -6.93
CA THR A 35 -4.82 13.20 -6.05
C THR A 35 -5.99 14.15 -5.93
N ALA A 36 -6.64 14.48 -7.05
CA ALA A 36 -7.79 15.38 -7.10
C ALA A 36 -8.99 14.87 -6.29
N SER A 37 -9.15 13.54 -6.10
CA SER A 37 -10.22 13.00 -5.25
C SER A 37 -9.90 13.02 -3.76
N ARG A 38 -8.61 12.95 -3.37
CA ARG A 38 -8.23 12.88 -1.95
C ARG A 38 -7.98 14.26 -1.36
N LEU A 39 -7.54 15.20 -2.20
CA LEU A 39 -7.18 16.55 -1.77
C LEU A 39 -8.34 17.34 -1.15
N PRO A 40 -9.59 17.31 -1.69
CA PRO A 40 -10.71 18.01 -1.07
C PRO A 40 -10.94 17.61 0.38
N GLY A 41 -10.98 16.31 0.69
CA GLY A 41 -11.19 15.83 2.07
C GLY A 41 -10.06 16.22 3.03
N ARG A 42 -8.83 16.42 2.54
CA ARG A 42 -7.72 16.94 3.37
C ARG A 42 -7.87 18.42 3.66
N ILE A 43 -8.27 19.22 2.65
CA ILE A 43 -8.54 20.66 2.83
C ILE A 43 -9.74 20.83 3.76
N GLU A 44 -10.80 20.05 3.54
CA GLU A 44 -12.01 20.02 4.37
C GLU A 44 -11.66 19.78 5.84
N ALA A 45 -10.88 18.75 6.15
CA ALA A 45 -10.46 18.44 7.53
C ALA A 45 -9.69 19.58 8.22
N VAL A 46 -8.82 20.30 7.50
CA VAL A 46 -8.07 21.45 8.06
C VAL A 46 -9.00 22.64 8.33
N LEU A 47 -9.91 22.93 7.41
CA LEU A 47 -10.86 24.04 7.57
C LEU A 47 -11.93 23.75 8.62
N ASP A 48 -12.35 22.48 8.77
CA ASP A 48 -13.23 22.05 9.86
C ASP A 48 -12.55 22.19 11.22
N PHE A 49 -11.26 21.83 11.31
CA PHE A 49 -10.48 22.08 12.51
C PHE A 49 -10.41 23.57 12.85
N ALA A 50 -10.17 24.44 11.85
CA ALA A 50 -10.14 25.89 12.04
C ALA A 50 -11.50 26.42 12.50
N LYS A 51 -12.61 25.92 11.93
CA LYS A 51 -13.98 26.25 12.36
C LYS A 51 -14.24 25.83 13.81
N ALA A 52 -13.85 24.61 14.19
CA ALA A 52 -14.00 24.11 15.56
C ALA A 52 -13.21 24.93 16.59
N ARG A 53 -12.10 25.54 16.18
CA ARG A 53 -11.30 26.48 16.99
C ARG A 53 -11.83 27.92 16.99
N GLY A 54 -12.88 28.22 16.21
CA GLY A 54 -13.40 29.58 16.04
C GLY A 54 -12.53 30.48 15.17
N TRP A 55 -11.54 29.93 14.46
CA TRP A 55 -10.65 30.68 13.56
C TRP A 55 -11.26 30.92 12.18
N ARG A 56 -12.43 30.34 11.93
CA ARG A 56 -13.21 30.51 10.71
C ARG A 56 -14.69 30.38 11.06
N SER A 57 -15.53 31.06 10.29
CA SER A 57 -16.99 30.93 10.33
C SER A 57 -17.56 30.45 8.98
N GLY A 58 -18.84 30.09 8.97
CA GLY A 58 -19.57 29.69 7.77
C GLY A 58 -19.36 28.24 7.33
N GLU A 59 -19.80 27.96 6.11
CA GLU A 59 -19.66 26.66 5.46
C GLU A 59 -18.22 26.40 5.03
N ASN A 60 -17.87 25.11 4.98
CA ASN A 60 -16.54 24.70 4.54
C ASN A 60 -16.47 24.74 3.00
N PRO A 61 -15.61 25.59 2.40
CA PRO A 61 -15.52 25.75 0.95
C PRO A 61 -14.97 24.50 0.26
N ALA A 62 -14.33 23.60 1.02
CA ALA A 62 -13.86 22.31 0.55
C ALA A 62 -14.83 21.16 0.87
N ALA A 63 -16.00 21.45 1.45
CA ALA A 63 -17.02 20.43 1.70
C ALA A 63 -17.38 19.69 0.42
N TRP A 64 -17.36 18.36 0.47
CA TRP A 64 -17.69 17.57 -0.71
C TRP A 64 -19.20 17.52 -0.95
N ARG A 65 -19.95 17.03 0.03
CA ARG A 65 -21.41 16.88 -0.06
C ARG A 65 -22.07 18.25 0.01
N GLY A 66 -22.99 18.53 -0.90
CA GLY A 66 -23.75 19.78 -0.93
C GLY A 66 -22.96 21.00 -1.43
N HIS A 67 -21.68 20.86 -1.79
CA HIS A 67 -20.87 21.98 -2.25
C HIS A 67 -19.98 21.60 -3.45
N LEU A 68 -18.75 21.11 -3.27
CA LEU A 68 -17.84 20.83 -4.40
C LEU A 68 -18.41 19.81 -5.41
N ALA A 69 -19.24 18.86 -4.96
CA ALA A 69 -19.90 17.90 -5.84
C ALA A 69 -20.92 18.52 -6.81
N LEU A 70 -21.40 19.74 -6.54
CA LEU A 70 -22.31 20.50 -7.41
C LEU A 70 -21.55 21.33 -8.45
N ILE A 71 -20.30 21.72 -8.13
CA ILE A 71 -19.50 22.64 -8.94
C ILE A 71 -18.58 21.87 -9.90
N LEU A 72 -17.95 20.80 -9.40
CA LEU A 72 -17.00 20.03 -10.18
C LEU A 72 -17.72 19.00 -11.05
N PRO A 73 -17.32 18.83 -12.32
CA PRO A 73 -17.96 17.87 -13.21
C PRO A 73 -17.87 16.46 -12.63
N LYS A 74 -18.95 15.68 -12.79
CA LYS A 74 -18.97 14.26 -12.42
C LYS A 74 -17.79 13.59 -13.09
N ARG A 75 -16.90 13.04 -12.25
CA ARG A 75 -15.69 12.43 -12.75
C ARG A 75 -16.05 11.20 -13.56
N GLN A 76 -15.56 11.12 -14.78
CA GLN A 76 -15.50 9.82 -15.44
C GLN A 76 -14.53 8.97 -14.61
N ARG A 77 -15.02 7.88 -14.03
CA ARG A 77 -14.13 6.85 -13.49
C ARG A 77 -13.31 6.41 -14.70
N PRO A 78 -11.97 6.59 -14.70
CA PRO A 78 -11.17 5.94 -15.72
C PRO A 78 -11.55 4.47 -15.62
N SER A 79 -12.06 3.87 -16.71
CA SER A 79 -12.14 2.42 -16.82
C SER A 79 -10.71 1.94 -17.00
N ARG A 80 -9.91 2.07 -15.95
CA ARG A 80 -8.76 1.22 -15.77
C ARG A 80 -9.36 -0.17 -15.78
N GLY A 81 -9.23 -0.86 -16.91
CA GLY A 81 -9.68 -2.24 -17.08
C GLY A 81 -9.25 -3.04 -15.85
N HIS A 82 -10.05 -4.04 -15.47
CA HIS A 82 -9.87 -4.84 -14.26
C HIS A 82 -8.36 -5.01 -13.98
N HIS A 83 -7.82 -4.24 -13.01
CA HIS A 83 -6.43 -4.38 -12.59
C HIS A 83 -6.34 -5.71 -11.88
N ALA A 84 -6.18 -6.76 -12.69
CA ALA A 84 -6.50 -8.12 -12.32
C ALA A 84 -5.39 -8.65 -11.42
N ALA A 85 -5.80 -9.23 -10.31
CA ALA A 85 -4.98 -10.23 -9.66
C ALA A 85 -4.58 -11.26 -10.72
N MET A 86 -3.30 -11.66 -10.73
CA MET A 86 -2.89 -12.85 -11.47
C MET A 86 -3.79 -14.01 -11.00
N PRO A 87 -4.45 -14.75 -11.92
CA PRO A 87 -5.23 -15.92 -11.52
C PRO A 87 -4.36 -16.87 -10.70
N TYR A 88 -4.89 -17.40 -9.60
CA TYR A 88 -4.08 -18.22 -8.69
C TYR A 88 -3.48 -19.47 -9.36
N ARG A 89 -4.09 -19.94 -10.45
CA ARG A 89 -3.61 -21.04 -11.30
C ARG A 89 -2.31 -20.73 -12.04
N ASP A 90 -2.03 -19.45 -12.30
CA ASP A 90 -0.85 -19.00 -13.04
C ASP A 90 0.32 -18.69 -12.08
N LEU A 91 0.05 -18.62 -10.77
CA LEU A 91 1.07 -18.34 -9.74
C LEU A 91 2.21 -19.34 -9.70
N PRO A 92 2.01 -20.67 -9.82
CA PRO A 92 3.12 -21.62 -9.78
C PRO A 92 4.14 -21.38 -10.90
N GLU A 93 3.68 -21.09 -12.11
CA GLU A 93 4.55 -20.77 -13.24
C GLU A 93 5.31 -19.46 -13.00
N PHE A 94 4.60 -18.42 -12.55
CA PHE A 94 5.21 -17.14 -12.23
C PHE A 94 6.27 -17.26 -11.12
N VAL A 95 5.96 -17.99 -10.05
CA VAL A 95 6.92 -18.24 -8.96
C VAL A 95 8.12 -19.04 -9.47
N GLY A 96 7.93 -19.97 -10.40
CA GLY A 96 9.03 -20.64 -11.11
C GLY A 96 9.98 -19.65 -11.78
N LYS A 97 9.45 -18.73 -12.60
CA LYS A 97 10.23 -17.66 -13.24
C LYS A 97 10.90 -16.73 -12.22
N LEU A 98 10.20 -16.38 -11.14
CA LEU A 98 10.73 -15.53 -10.08
C LEU A 98 11.94 -16.17 -9.38
N ARG A 99 11.93 -17.51 -9.23
CA ARG A 99 13.01 -18.27 -8.58
C ARG A 99 14.33 -18.21 -9.33
N GLU A 100 14.30 -18.09 -10.65
CA GLU A 100 15.50 -17.92 -11.49
C GLU A 100 16.29 -16.66 -11.14
N HIS A 101 15.64 -15.67 -10.52
CA HIS A 101 16.25 -14.40 -10.14
C HIS A 101 16.56 -14.26 -8.65
N ARG A 102 16.28 -15.28 -7.83
CA ARG A 102 16.47 -15.22 -6.37
C ARG A 102 17.92 -14.98 -5.96
N SER A 103 18.86 -15.68 -6.59
CA SER A 103 20.28 -15.66 -6.24
C SER A 103 20.92 -14.28 -6.39
N VAL A 104 20.33 -13.40 -7.20
CA VAL A 104 20.86 -12.07 -7.53
C VAL A 104 19.99 -10.93 -7.01
N SER A 105 18.84 -11.21 -6.39
CA SER A 105 17.88 -10.17 -6.01
C SER A 105 17.14 -10.45 -4.70
N ALA A 106 17.50 -9.70 -3.66
CA ALA A 106 16.72 -9.62 -2.42
C ALA A 106 15.27 -9.18 -2.66
N ALA A 107 15.01 -8.36 -3.68
CA ALA A 107 13.66 -7.94 -4.04
C ALA A 107 12.84 -9.08 -4.65
N ALA A 108 13.45 -9.99 -5.41
CA ALA A 108 12.77 -11.18 -5.92
C ALA A 108 12.42 -12.14 -4.77
N MET A 109 13.34 -12.36 -3.83
CA MET A 109 13.06 -13.12 -2.60
C MET A 109 11.94 -12.49 -1.77
N ALA A 110 11.95 -11.16 -1.62
CA ALA A 110 10.90 -10.44 -0.90
C ALA A 110 9.53 -10.54 -1.59
N LEU A 111 9.48 -10.49 -2.92
CA LEU A 111 8.24 -10.66 -3.67
C LEU A 111 7.68 -12.07 -3.47
N GLU A 112 8.52 -13.09 -3.56
CA GLU A 112 8.07 -14.46 -3.35
C GLU A 112 7.63 -14.70 -1.90
N PHE A 113 8.38 -14.17 -0.94
CA PHE A 113 8.01 -14.24 0.46
C PHE A 113 6.65 -13.59 0.71
N ALA A 114 6.36 -12.44 0.08
CA ALA A 114 5.04 -11.81 0.13
C ALA A 114 3.92 -12.69 -0.47
N ILE A 115 4.20 -13.44 -1.53
CA ILE A 115 3.25 -14.37 -2.15
C ILE A 115 2.99 -15.56 -1.22
N LEU A 116 4.05 -16.16 -0.68
CA LEU A 116 3.97 -17.35 0.19
C LEU A 116 3.28 -17.07 1.52
N THR A 117 3.36 -15.84 2.03
CA THR A 117 2.79 -15.42 3.32
C THR A 117 1.49 -14.61 3.19
N ALA A 118 1.15 -14.17 1.98
CA ALA A 118 0.08 -13.21 1.72
C ALA A 118 0.15 -11.89 2.52
N ALA A 119 1.34 -11.52 3.02
CA ALA A 119 1.57 -10.35 3.88
C ALA A 119 1.68 -9.00 3.11
N ARG A 120 1.61 -7.86 3.81
CA ARG A 120 1.84 -6.51 3.22
C ARG A 120 3.22 -6.43 2.64
N THR A 121 3.32 -5.71 1.53
CA THR A 121 4.57 -5.11 1.09
C THR A 121 5.27 -4.38 2.24
N GLY A 122 4.57 -3.51 2.99
CA GLY A 122 5.15 -2.83 4.15
C GLY A 122 5.62 -3.76 5.28
N GLU A 123 4.87 -4.83 5.58
CA GLU A 123 5.25 -5.82 6.60
C GLU A 123 6.48 -6.62 6.16
N VAL A 124 6.48 -7.11 4.92
CA VAL A 124 7.57 -7.90 4.34
C VAL A 124 8.84 -7.08 4.25
N LEU A 125 8.79 -5.89 3.66
CA LEU A 125 9.97 -5.03 3.52
C LEU A 125 10.48 -4.58 4.89
N GLY A 126 9.59 -4.35 5.85
CA GLY A 126 9.96 -3.97 7.22
C GLY A 126 10.43 -5.13 8.09
N ALA A 127 10.27 -6.38 7.66
CA ALA A 127 10.50 -7.58 8.48
C ALA A 127 11.91 -7.62 9.04
N ARG A 128 12.04 -7.98 10.31
CA ARG A 128 13.33 -8.03 11.03
C ARG A 128 13.72 -9.48 11.30
N CYS A 129 15.01 -9.80 11.26
CA CYS A 129 15.47 -11.17 11.50
C CYS A 129 15.03 -11.71 12.87
N ALA A 130 14.92 -10.85 13.89
CA ALA A 130 14.48 -11.23 15.23
C ALA A 130 12.97 -11.56 15.35
N GLU A 131 12.19 -11.31 14.31
CA GLU A 131 10.75 -11.63 14.28
C GLU A 131 10.47 -13.09 13.89
N PHE A 132 11.50 -13.84 13.51
CA PHE A 132 11.38 -15.17 12.96
C PHE A 132 11.83 -16.23 13.96
N ASP A 133 10.89 -17.10 14.30
CA ASP A 133 11.14 -18.35 15.00
C ASP A 133 11.16 -19.48 13.94
N LEU A 134 12.36 -19.83 13.46
CA LEU A 134 12.53 -20.85 12.43
C LEU A 134 12.32 -22.28 12.95
N GLU A 135 12.48 -22.49 14.26
CA GLU A 135 12.22 -23.79 14.89
C GLU A 135 10.73 -24.10 14.83
N ASN A 136 9.89 -23.15 15.25
CA ASN A 136 8.44 -23.28 15.19
C ASN A 136 7.85 -22.91 13.82
N LYS A 137 8.67 -22.39 12.89
CA LYS A 137 8.27 -21.87 11.56
C LYS A 137 7.21 -20.77 11.67
N ILE A 138 7.44 -19.79 12.52
CA ILE A 138 6.52 -18.68 12.76
C ILE A 138 7.23 -17.35 12.54
N TRP A 139 6.57 -16.46 11.80
CA TRP A 139 6.93 -15.06 11.73
C TRP A 139 5.94 -14.25 12.55
N THR A 140 6.46 -13.52 13.54
CA THR A 140 5.66 -12.71 14.45
C THR A 140 5.84 -11.23 14.13
N ILE A 141 4.80 -10.60 13.58
CA ILE A 141 4.79 -9.17 13.26
C ILE A 141 4.34 -8.40 14.50
N PRO A 142 5.19 -7.53 15.08
CA PRO A 142 4.85 -6.79 16.29
C PRO A 142 3.65 -5.86 16.10
N ALA A 143 2.84 -5.71 17.15
CA ALA A 143 1.68 -4.82 17.20
C ALA A 143 1.98 -3.39 16.72
N ALA A 144 3.18 -2.87 17.02
CA ALA A 144 3.61 -1.53 16.61
C ALA A 144 3.68 -1.33 15.09
N ARG A 145 3.80 -2.40 14.29
CA ARG A 145 3.75 -2.33 12.82
C ARG A 145 2.40 -2.73 12.24
N MET A 146 1.51 -3.24 13.07
CA MET A 146 0.19 -3.69 12.63
C MET A 146 -0.80 -2.54 12.72
N LYS A 147 -1.60 -2.37 11.67
CA LYS A 147 -2.64 -1.32 11.66
C LYS A 147 -3.71 -1.56 12.73
N SER A 148 -3.99 -2.81 13.05
CA SER A 148 -4.92 -3.23 14.10
C SER A 148 -4.38 -3.03 15.52
N GLY A 149 -3.09 -2.70 15.69
CA GLY A 149 -2.44 -2.59 17.00
C GLY A 149 -2.33 -3.92 17.74
N ARG A 150 -2.53 -5.07 17.07
CA ARG A 150 -2.37 -6.41 17.63
C ARG A 150 -1.25 -7.14 16.92
N GLU A 151 -0.51 -7.94 17.66
CA GLU A 151 0.50 -8.84 17.08
C GLU A 151 -0.16 -9.78 16.06
N HIS A 152 0.56 -10.06 14.98
CA HIS A 152 0.14 -11.02 13.97
C HIS A 152 1.15 -12.14 13.82
N ARG A 153 0.69 -13.39 13.87
CA ARG A 153 1.53 -14.58 13.71
C ARG A 153 1.23 -15.23 12.38
N VAL A 154 2.26 -15.33 11.55
CA VAL A 154 2.20 -15.88 10.20
C VAL A 154 2.96 -17.21 10.19
N PRO A 155 2.27 -18.36 9.98
CA PRO A 155 2.94 -19.64 9.77
C PRO A 155 3.78 -19.61 8.48
N LEU A 156 4.98 -20.17 8.53
CA LEU A 156 5.90 -20.23 7.41
C LEU A 156 5.83 -21.59 6.73
N SER A 157 5.53 -21.58 5.43
CA SER A 157 5.73 -22.75 4.59
C SER A 157 7.22 -23.10 4.48
N GLY A 158 7.54 -24.34 4.10
CA GLY A 158 8.93 -24.76 3.87
C GLY A 158 9.71 -23.80 2.96
N PRO A 159 9.18 -23.41 1.79
CA PRO A 159 9.83 -22.42 0.92
C PRO A 159 9.98 -21.03 1.56
N ALA A 160 9.04 -20.58 2.38
CA ALA A 160 9.14 -19.29 3.07
C ALA A 160 10.23 -19.32 4.14
N ALA A 161 10.30 -20.40 4.94
CA ALA A 161 11.34 -20.60 5.93
C ALA A 161 12.74 -20.67 5.28
N GLN A 162 12.87 -21.33 4.12
CA GLN A 162 14.13 -21.38 3.37
C GLN A 162 14.62 -19.99 2.92
N ILE A 163 13.73 -19.10 2.51
CA ILE A 163 14.08 -17.72 2.17
C ILE A 163 14.63 -17.00 3.41
N VAL A 164 13.94 -17.16 4.54
CA VAL A 164 14.36 -16.54 5.81
C VAL A 164 15.72 -17.05 6.24
N ASP A 165 15.92 -18.38 6.25
CA ASP A 165 17.16 -19.03 6.63
C ASP A 165 18.34 -18.57 5.76
N SER A 166 18.14 -18.54 4.43
CA SER A 166 19.17 -18.10 3.47
C SER A 166 19.62 -16.65 3.71
N LEU A 167 18.67 -15.76 4.02
CA LEU A 167 18.97 -14.34 4.25
C LEU A 167 19.51 -14.09 5.66
N ALA A 168 19.01 -14.81 6.65
CA ALA A 168 19.45 -14.72 8.04
C ALA A 168 20.87 -15.29 8.23
N ALA A 169 21.29 -16.28 7.43
CA ALA A 169 22.65 -16.81 7.49
C ALA A 169 23.73 -15.78 7.09
N VAL A 170 23.40 -14.87 6.16
CA VAL A 170 24.34 -13.83 5.70
C VAL A 170 24.26 -12.57 6.56
N LYS A 171 23.13 -12.33 7.24
CA LYS A 171 22.81 -11.21 8.16
C LYS A 171 23.65 -9.95 7.95
N THR A 172 23.27 -9.13 6.97
CA THR A 172 23.93 -7.85 6.68
C THR A 172 23.29 -6.66 7.40
N SER A 173 22.09 -6.82 7.96
CA SER A 173 21.36 -5.79 8.71
C SER A 173 20.34 -6.40 9.68
N GLU A 174 19.61 -5.56 10.43
CA GLU A 174 18.47 -6.00 11.23
C GLU A 174 17.26 -6.42 10.38
N PHE A 175 17.14 -5.88 9.17
CA PHE A 175 16.08 -6.21 8.22
C PHE A 175 16.39 -7.52 7.52
N LEU A 176 15.37 -8.36 7.37
CA LEU A 176 15.46 -9.58 6.59
C LEU A 176 15.74 -9.27 5.12
N PHE A 177 15.14 -8.21 4.58
CA PHE A 177 15.34 -7.74 3.22
C PHE A 177 16.04 -6.37 3.21
N PRO A 178 17.38 -6.34 3.31
CA PRO A 178 18.15 -5.10 3.37
C PRO A 178 18.08 -4.32 2.04
N GLY A 179 18.02 -3.00 2.16
CA GLY A 179 18.14 -2.06 1.06
C GLY A 179 19.60 -1.75 0.70
N GLN A 180 19.78 -0.90 -0.32
CA GLN A 180 21.11 -0.46 -0.77
C GLN A 180 21.82 0.42 0.27
N ARG A 181 21.06 1.18 1.07
CA ARG A 181 21.62 1.97 2.16
C ARG A 181 21.70 1.11 3.42
N ARG A 182 22.80 1.24 4.16
CA ARG A 182 23.03 0.53 5.42
C ARG A 182 21.87 0.76 6.40
N ASN A 183 21.43 -0.31 7.06
CA ASN A 183 20.34 -0.29 8.04
C ASN A 183 19.04 0.34 7.52
N THR A 184 18.74 0.15 6.23
CA THR A 184 17.43 0.50 5.66
C THR A 184 16.83 -0.74 5.00
N PRO A 185 15.49 -0.88 4.99
CA PRO A 185 14.85 -1.93 4.23
C PRO A 185 14.91 -1.64 2.72
N LEU A 186 14.55 -2.63 1.92
CA LEU A 186 14.25 -2.42 0.50
C LEU A 186 13.20 -1.31 0.30
N SER A 187 13.28 -0.60 -0.84
CA SER A 187 12.35 0.49 -1.14
C SER A 187 10.91 -0.05 -1.32
N PRO A 188 9.88 0.75 -0.99
CA PRO A 188 8.49 0.36 -1.21
C PRO A 188 8.15 -0.02 -2.65
N SER A 189 8.89 0.53 -3.62
CA SER A 189 8.73 0.25 -5.04
C SER A 189 9.46 -1.01 -5.53
N ALA A 190 10.36 -1.59 -4.71
CA ALA A 190 11.23 -2.68 -5.15
C ALA A 190 10.46 -3.88 -5.71
N LEU A 191 9.36 -4.28 -5.06
CA LEU A 191 8.53 -5.40 -5.52
C LEU A 191 7.84 -5.11 -6.85
N ALA A 192 7.36 -3.87 -7.04
CA ALA A 192 6.76 -3.45 -8.31
C ALA A 192 7.82 -3.39 -9.44
N THR A 193 9.05 -3.00 -9.12
CA THR A 193 10.17 -3.03 -10.07
C THR A 193 10.51 -4.46 -10.51
N VAL A 194 10.42 -5.45 -9.61
CA VAL A 194 10.60 -6.87 -9.98
C VAL A 194 9.52 -7.31 -10.98
N LEU A 195 8.25 -6.98 -10.73
CA LEU A 195 7.16 -7.29 -11.67
C LEU A 195 7.38 -6.66 -13.04
N ALA A 196 7.78 -5.39 -13.07
CA ALA A 196 8.07 -4.68 -14.32
C ALA A 196 9.24 -5.33 -15.09
N ARG A 197 10.30 -5.75 -14.39
CA ARG A 197 11.45 -6.45 -15.00
C ARG A 197 11.07 -7.81 -15.58
N LEU A 198 10.19 -8.53 -14.90
CA LEU A 198 9.65 -9.81 -15.35
C LEU A 198 8.54 -9.66 -16.40
N LYS A 199 8.27 -8.43 -16.86
CA LYS A 199 7.23 -8.10 -17.85
C LYS A 199 5.85 -8.63 -17.45
N VAL A 200 5.56 -8.63 -16.14
CA VAL A 200 4.23 -8.98 -15.64
C VAL A 200 3.34 -7.77 -15.81
N GLU A 201 2.47 -7.81 -16.81
CA GLU A 201 1.49 -6.77 -17.09
C GLU A 201 0.17 -7.02 -16.35
N GLY A 202 -0.58 -5.96 -16.05
CA GLY A 202 -1.91 -6.04 -15.45
C GLY A 202 -1.98 -6.46 -13.97
N THR A 203 -0.92 -7.06 -13.42
CA THR A 203 -0.86 -7.53 -12.03
C THR A 203 -0.10 -6.55 -11.14
N THR A 204 -0.64 -6.31 -9.95
CA THR A 204 0.06 -5.55 -8.90
C THR A 204 0.52 -6.49 -7.79
N VAL A 205 1.47 -6.03 -6.96
CA VAL A 205 1.89 -6.77 -5.75
C VAL A 205 0.69 -7.06 -4.83
N HIS A 206 -0.25 -6.11 -4.74
CA HIS A 206 -1.50 -6.31 -4.01
C HIS A 206 -2.40 -7.39 -4.64
N GLY A 207 -2.33 -7.54 -5.96
CA GLY A 207 -3.06 -8.56 -6.72
C GLY A 207 -2.77 -9.98 -6.26
N PHE A 208 -1.56 -10.29 -5.79
CA PHE A 208 -1.24 -11.63 -5.27
C PHE A 208 -2.05 -12.02 -4.04
N ARG A 209 -2.43 -11.04 -3.22
CA ARG A 209 -3.24 -11.31 -2.02
C ARG A 209 -4.70 -11.56 -2.38
N SER A 210 -5.20 -10.89 -3.41
CA SER A 210 -6.49 -11.23 -4.02
C SER A 210 -6.45 -12.65 -4.60
N ALA A 211 -5.37 -13.03 -5.28
CA ALA A 211 -5.19 -14.39 -5.80
C ALA A 211 -5.17 -15.44 -4.69
N PHE A 212 -4.51 -15.15 -3.56
CA PHE A 212 -4.53 -16.02 -2.38
C PHE A 212 -5.96 -16.20 -1.85
N ARG A 213 -6.71 -15.12 -1.66
CA ARG A 213 -8.12 -15.19 -1.21
C ARG A 213 -8.97 -16.02 -2.18
N ASP A 214 -8.81 -15.82 -3.48
CA ASP A 214 -9.53 -16.58 -4.49
C ASP A 214 -9.14 -18.07 -4.44
N TRP A 215 -7.87 -18.39 -4.20
CA TRP A 215 -7.42 -19.77 -3.99
C TRP A 215 -8.06 -20.38 -2.73
N VAL A 216 -8.04 -19.68 -1.60
CA VAL A 216 -8.65 -20.18 -0.35
C VAL A 216 -10.14 -20.47 -0.56
N GLY A 217 -10.89 -19.55 -1.15
CA GLY A 217 -12.32 -19.73 -1.38
C GLY A 217 -12.68 -20.81 -2.41
N ASN A 218 -11.81 -21.09 -3.37
CA ASN A 218 -12.08 -22.07 -4.43
C ASN A 218 -11.48 -23.46 -4.17
N LYS A 219 -10.46 -23.56 -3.31
CA LYS A 219 -9.66 -24.79 -3.12
C LYS A 219 -9.62 -25.30 -1.70
N THR A 220 -10.20 -24.58 -0.75
CA THR A 220 -10.22 -24.99 0.65
C THR A 220 -11.62 -24.87 1.24
N ILE A 221 -11.80 -25.44 2.42
CA ILE A 221 -13.03 -25.32 3.21
C ILE A 221 -12.97 -24.16 4.21
N PHE A 222 -11.88 -23.39 4.23
CA PHE A 222 -11.70 -22.34 5.21
C PHE A 222 -12.67 -21.18 4.94
N PRO A 223 -13.40 -20.72 5.95
CA PRO A 223 -14.30 -19.60 5.78
C PRO A 223 -13.51 -18.31 5.56
N ARG A 224 -14.18 -17.35 4.92
CA ARG A 224 -13.56 -16.13 4.41
C ARG A 224 -12.92 -15.26 5.49
N ASP A 225 -13.54 -15.21 6.66
CA ASP A 225 -13.03 -14.53 7.85
C ASP A 225 -11.69 -15.13 8.32
N VAL A 226 -11.52 -16.45 8.26
CA VAL A 226 -10.25 -17.12 8.54
C VAL A 226 -9.21 -16.83 7.47
N ALA A 227 -9.62 -16.79 6.19
CA ALA A 227 -8.74 -16.39 5.09
C ALA A 227 -8.25 -14.94 5.24
N GLU A 228 -9.13 -14.05 5.72
CA GLU A 228 -8.81 -12.66 6.01
C GLU A 228 -7.91 -12.55 7.24
N GLN A 229 -7.98 -13.46 8.23
CA GLN A 229 -7.03 -13.49 9.36
C GLN A 229 -5.59 -13.82 8.97
N ALA A 230 -5.34 -14.44 7.81
CA ALA A 230 -3.97 -14.58 7.28
C ALA A 230 -3.29 -13.21 7.07
N TRP A 231 -4.10 -12.15 6.94
CA TRP A 231 -3.70 -10.74 6.89
C TRP A 231 -4.68 -9.88 7.72
N PRO A 232 -4.42 -9.54 8.97
CA PRO A 232 -5.32 -8.67 9.74
C PRO A 232 -5.28 -7.25 9.16
N MET A 233 -6.42 -6.63 8.87
CA MET A 233 -6.50 -5.27 8.28
C MET A 233 -5.84 -4.17 9.11
#